data_AF-X0S8V3-F1
#
_entry.id   AF-X0S8V3-F1
#
_cell.length_a   1.000
_cell.length_b   1.000
_cell.length_c   1.000
_cell.angle_alpha   90.00
_cell.angle_beta   90.00
_cell.angle_gamma   90.00
#
_symmetry.space_group_name_H-M   'P 1'
#
loop_
_entity.id
_entity.type
_entity.pdbx_description
1 polymer ?
#
loop_
_entity_poly.entity_id
_entity_poly.type
_entity_poly.pdbx_seq_one_letter_code
_entity_poly.pdbx_strand_id
1 'polypeptide(L)'
;LKGGHKANGKTFKNHLDGYNFLPFFKGEVAEAPRKDFFYWSDSGDLMAIRYNQWKITFKTIEGNLFTGSEAQTNVPIMTNLRADPWERYQKESMMYGRWWGAKLWTVVPAGAVTAQYLQTFKDYPPSQAVGSFNVDHMMEQLTEFLHSRGQ
;
A
#
# COMPACT_ATOMS: atom_id res chain seq x y z
N LEU A 1 -8.74 8.35 19.68
CA LEU A 1 -7.88 9.52 19.35
C LEU A 1 -8.47 10.43 18.24
N LYS A 2 -9.72 10.24 17.79
CA LYS A 2 -10.35 11.08 16.74
C LYS A 2 -10.47 12.57 17.11
N GLY A 3 -10.40 12.92 18.40
CA GLY A 3 -10.43 14.31 18.89
C GLY A 3 -9.06 15.01 18.99
N GLY A 4 -7.99 14.37 18.50
CA GLY A 4 -6.62 14.84 18.66
C GLY A 4 -6.04 14.56 20.06
N HIS A 5 -4.73 14.62 20.17
CA HIS A 5 -3.98 14.42 21.42
C HIS A 5 -2.96 15.53 21.61
N LYS A 6 -2.99 16.20 22.76
CA LYS A 6 -2.03 17.25 23.09
C LYS A 6 -0.87 16.66 23.87
N ALA A 7 0.35 16.78 23.34
CA ALA A 7 1.57 16.39 24.01
C ALA A 7 2.72 17.31 23.59
N ASN A 8 3.61 17.64 24.53
CA ASN A 8 4.79 18.49 24.28
C ASN A 8 4.48 19.81 23.53
N GLY A 9 3.39 20.49 23.91
CA GLY A 9 2.94 21.73 23.27
C GLY A 9 2.37 21.58 21.85
N LYS A 10 2.31 20.37 21.29
CA LYS A 10 1.78 20.08 19.95
C LYS A 10 0.45 19.34 20.04
N THR A 11 -0.40 19.53 19.04
CA THR A 11 -1.63 18.76 18.87
C THR A 11 -1.44 17.75 17.75
N PHE A 12 -1.55 16.47 18.07
CA PHE A 12 -1.44 15.35 17.13
C PHE A 12 -2.83 14.89 16.72
N LYS A 13 -3.08 14.79 15.42
CA LYS A 13 -4.31 14.23 14.86
C LYS A 13 -3.91 13.08 13.94
N ASN A 14 -3.94 11.86 14.48
CA ASN A 14 -3.44 10.68 13.79
C ASN A 14 -4.59 9.74 13.42
N HIS A 15 -4.51 9.17 12.23
CA HIS A 15 -5.27 7.97 11.88
C HIS A 15 -4.51 6.74 12.41
N LEU A 16 -5.22 5.78 13.00
CA LEU A 16 -4.63 4.51 13.44
C LEU A 16 -5.18 3.40 12.54
N ASP A 17 -4.35 2.88 11.64
CA ASP A 17 -4.68 1.76 10.73
C ASP A 17 -4.56 0.38 11.39
N GLY A 18 -4.43 0.37 12.72
CA GLY A 18 -4.36 -0.81 13.56
C GLY A 18 -5.74 -1.32 13.96
N TYR A 19 -5.84 -2.63 14.16
CA TYR A 19 -7.05 -3.29 14.66
C TYR A 19 -6.82 -3.76 16.10
N ASN A 20 -7.87 -3.76 16.92
CA ASN A 20 -7.80 -4.34 18.26
C ASN A 20 -7.93 -5.88 18.18
N PHE A 21 -6.82 -6.59 18.34
CA PHE A 21 -6.78 -8.06 18.32
C PHE A 21 -7.09 -8.72 19.67
N LEU A 22 -7.27 -7.96 20.75
CA LEU A 22 -7.45 -8.53 22.08
C LEU A 22 -8.62 -9.54 22.15
N PRO A 23 -9.82 -9.28 21.59
CA PRO A 23 -10.91 -10.24 21.60
C PRO A 23 -10.57 -11.54 20.84
N PHE A 24 -9.83 -11.43 19.74
CA PHE A 24 -9.41 -12.59 18.94
C PHE A 24 -8.42 -13.47 19.73
N PHE A 25 -7.41 -12.87 20.36
CA PHE A 25 -6.42 -13.61 21.14
C PHE A 25 -6.99 -14.24 22.42
N LYS A 26 -8.06 -13.66 22.98
CA LYS A 26 -8.81 -14.25 24.09
C LYS A 26 -9.74 -15.39 23.67
N GLY A 27 -9.92 -15.63 22.37
CA GLY A 27 -10.88 -16.60 21.85
C GLY A 27 -12.34 -16.17 21.96
N GLU A 28 -12.61 -14.89 22.26
CA GLU A 28 -13.96 -14.33 22.35
C GLU A 28 -14.61 -14.20 20.95
N VAL A 29 -13.78 -14.07 19.91
CA VAL A 29 -14.21 -14.08 18.50
C VAL A 29 -13.35 -15.06 17.70
N ALA A 30 -13.98 -15.76 16.75
CA ALA A 30 -13.32 -16.78 15.93
C ALA A 30 -12.46 -16.20 14.81
N GLU A 31 -12.76 -14.99 14.34
CA GLU A 31 -12.06 -14.36 13.21
C GLU A 31 -11.19 -13.19 13.64
N ALA A 32 -10.02 -13.08 13.01
CA ALA A 32 -9.17 -11.91 13.15
C ALA A 32 -9.90 -10.66 12.59
N PRO A 33 -9.80 -9.51 13.28
CA PRO A 33 -10.47 -8.28 12.86
C PRO A 33 -9.85 -7.65 11.60
N ARG A 34 -8.56 -7.92 11.33
CA ARG A 34 -7.88 -7.37 10.16
C ARG A 34 -8.25 -8.17 8.91
N LYS A 35 -8.82 -7.49 7.92
CA LYS A 35 -9.11 -8.04 6.59
C LYS A 35 -8.18 -7.47 5.52
N ASP A 36 -7.74 -6.22 5.69
CA ASP A 36 -6.93 -5.48 4.72
C ASP A 36 -5.48 -5.21 5.17
N PHE A 37 -4.61 -5.13 4.17
CA PHE A 37 -3.24 -4.64 4.26
C PHE A 37 -2.93 -3.78 3.02
N PHE A 38 -2.23 -2.68 3.23
CA PHE A 38 -1.70 -1.81 2.18
C PHE A 38 -0.18 -1.89 2.21
N TYR A 39 0.43 -2.22 1.08
CA TYR A 39 1.87 -2.37 0.94
C TYR A 39 2.41 -1.14 0.23
N TRP A 40 3.24 -0.38 0.93
CA TRP A 40 3.81 0.87 0.43
C TRP A 40 5.31 0.69 0.18
N SER A 41 5.85 1.37 -0.83
CA SER A 41 7.29 1.53 -0.99
C SER A 41 7.84 2.54 0.04
N ASP A 42 9.16 2.56 0.20
CA ASP A 42 9.87 3.61 0.92
C ASP A 42 9.67 5.00 0.28
N SER A 43 9.43 5.01 -1.03
CA SER A 43 9.10 6.16 -1.86
C SER A 43 7.59 6.47 -1.89
N GLY A 44 6.81 5.94 -0.94
CA GLY A 44 5.41 6.35 -0.74
C GLY A 44 4.45 5.91 -1.85
N ASP A 45 4.84 4.96 -2.71
CA ASP A 45 3.96 4.37 -3.71
C ASP A 45 3.15 3.20 -3.15
N LEU A 46 1.87 3.10 -3.50
CA LEU A 46 1.06 1.93 -3.17
C LEU A 46 1.41 0.76 -4.11
N MET A 47 2.24 -0.15 -3.62
CA MET A 47 2.73 -1.30 -4.38
C MET A 47 1.68 -2.38 -4.54
N ALA A 48 0.94 -2.69 -3.47
CA ALA A 48 -0.08 -3.71 -3.47
C ALA A 48 -1.13 -3.46 -2.38
N ILE A 49 -2.28 -4.11 -2.53
CA ILE A 49 -3.22 -4.31 -1.43
C ILE A 49 -3.46 -5.79 -1.21
N ARG A 50 -3.80 -6.17 0.01
CA ARG A 50 -4.31 -7.49 0.32
C ARG A 50 -5.63 -7.36 1.02
N TYR A 51 -6.61 -8.13 0.57
CA TYR A 51 -7.87 -8.33 1.27
C TYR A 51 -8.09 -9.83 1.48
N ASN A 52 -8.07 -10.26 2.74
CA ASN A 52 -8.05 -11.66 3.14
C ASN A 52 -6.92 -12.44 2.45
N GLN A 53 -7.27 -13.38 1.58
CA GLN A 53 -6.32 -14.22 0.84
C GLN A 53 -5.90 -13.61 -0.50
N TRP A 54 -6.57 -12.56 -0.97
CA TRP A 54 -6.29 -11.95 -2.26
C TRP A 54 -5.29 -10.82 -2.09
N LYS A 55 -4.17 -10.89 -2.80
CA LYS A 55 -3.23 -9.79 -2.96
C LYS A 55 -3.29 -9.30 -4.40
N ILE A 56 -3.47 -7.99 -4.57
CA ILE A 56 -3.51 -7.30 -5.85
C ILE A 56 -2.30 -6.39 -5.89
N THR A 57 -1.36 -6.71 -6.77
CA THR A 57 -0.07 -6.03 -6.86
C THR A 57 -0.06 -5.14 -8.10
N PHE A 58 0.07 -3.84 -7.87
CA PHE A 58 0.10 -2.81 -8.92
C PHE A 58 1.52 -2.62 -9.46
N LYS A 59 2.50 -2.58 -8.54
CA LYS A 59 3.92 -2.40 -8.82
C LYS A 59 4.73 -3.49 -8.13
N THR A 60 5.81 -3.92 -8.76
CA THR A 60 6.75 -4.94 -8.23
C THR A 60 8.16 -4.41 -8.28
N ILE A 61 9.05 -4.94 -7.44
CA ILE A 61 10.49 -4.73 -7.57
C ILE A 61 11.10 -5.97 -8.22
N GLU A 62 11.78 -5.78 -9.34
CA GLU A 62 12.58 -6.81 -10.00
C GLU A 62 14.03 -6.69 -9.56
N GLY A 63 14.55 -7.71 -8.88
CA GLY A 63 15.93 -7.73 -8.38
C GLY A 63 16.01 -7.70 -6.87
N ASN A 64 17.15 -7.25 -6.34
CA ASN A 64 17.40 -7.15 -4.90
C ASN A 64 16.78 -5.85 -4.33
N LEU A 65 16.50 -5.81 -3.03
CA LEU A 65 15.94 -4.66 -2.33
C LEU A 65 16.67 -3.33 -2.63
N PHE A 66 18.00 -3.34 -2.72
CA PHE A 66 18.81 -2.12 -2.89
C PHE A 66 19.15 -1.75 -4.33
N THR A 67 19.01 -2.69 -5.26
CA THR A 67 19.48 -2.52 -6.65
C THR A 67 18.41 -2.89 -7.68
N GLY A 68 17.23 -3.27 -7.20
CA GLY A 68 16.12 -3.67 -8.03
C GLY A 68 15.47 -2.46 -8.67
N SER A 69 14.78 -2.73 -9.77
CA SER A 69 14.02 -1.74 -10.51
C SER A 69 12.53 -1.94 -10.28
N GLU A 70 11.78 -0.84 -10.16
CA GLU A 70 10.33 -0.91 -10.14
C GLU A 70 9.81 -1.31 -11.53
N ALA A 71 8.88 -2.27 -11.55
CA ALA A 71 8.16 -2.71 -12.74
C ALA A 71 6.65 -2.62 -12.47
N GLN A 72 5.92 -2.13 -13.47
CA GLN A 72 4.47 -2.03 -13.44
C GLN A 72 3.87 -2.77 -14.63
N THR A 73 2.79 -3.51 -14.38
CA THR A 73 2.05 -4.22 -15.43
C THR A 73 0.76 -3.46 -15.78
N ASN A 74 0.27 -3.63 -17.02
CA ASN A 74 -0.97 -2.98 -17.48
C ASN A 74 -2.20 -3.42 -16.69
N VAL A 75 -2.20 -4.67 -16.25
CA VAL A 75 -3.25 -5.24 -15.42
C VAL A 75 -2.58 -5.73 -14.14
N PRO A 76 -3.10 -5.37 -12.94
CA PRO A 76 -2.49 -5.77 -11.70
C PRO A 76 -2.31 -7.28 -11.58
N ILE A 77 -1.21 -7.71 -10.98
CA ILE A 77 -0.95 -9.12 -10.69
C ILE A 77 -1.89 -9.54 -9.55
N MET A 78 -2.59 -10.66 -9.71
CA MET A 78 -3.45 -11.21 -8.67
C MET A 78 -2.87 -12.48 -8.09
N THR A 79 -2.72 -12.51 -6.77
CA THR A 79 -2.24 -13.67 -6.05
C THR A 79 -3.25 -14.08 -5.00
N ASN A 80 -3.56 -15.37 -4.94
CA ASN A 80 -4.23 -15.92 -3.78
C ASN A 80 -3.16 -16.49 -2.85
N LEU A 81 -2.80 -15.76 -1.79
CA LEU A 81 -1.71 -16.11 -0.88
C LEU A 81 -1.95 -17.40 -0.10
N ARG A 82 -3.19 -17.91 -0.05
CA ARG A 82 -3.48 -19.21 0.56
C ARG A 82 -3.18 -20.37 -0.41
N ALA A 83 -3.31 -20.13 -1.71
CA ALA A 83 -2.97 -21.11 -2.75
C ALA A 83 -1.50 -21.01 -3.18
N ASP A 84 -0.97 -19.78 -3.25
CA ASP A 84 0.38 -19.46 -3.69
C ASP A 84 1.04 -18.50 -2.66
N PRO A 85 1.47 -19.03 -1.49
CA PRO A 85 2.07 -18.21 -0.43
C PRO A 85 3.41 -17.60 -0.81
N TRP A 86 4.06 -18.13 -1.86
CA TRP A 86 5.37 -17.67 -2.34
C TRP A 86 5.27 -16.75 -3.56
N GLU A 87 4.06 -16.48 -4.04
CA GLU A 87 3.81 -15.60 -5.18
C GLU A 87 4.64 -16.02 -6.41
N ARG A 88 4.51 -17.29 -6.83
CA ARG A 88 5.31 -17.88 -7.92
C ARG A 88 4.50 -18.20 -9.17
N TYR A 89 3.18 -18.38 -9.06
CA TYR A 89 2.38 -18.93 -10.15
C TYR A 89 2.42 -18.08 -11.42
N GLN A 90 2.55 -16.77 -11.30
CA GLN A 90 2.68 -15.87 -12.43
C GLN A 90 3.92 -16.13 -13.30
N LYS A 91 4.97 -16.74 -12.73
CA LYS A 91 6.21 -17.13 -13.44
C LYS A 91 6.27 -18.62 -13.75
N GLU A 92 5.77 -19.46 -12.84
CA GLU A 92 6.00 -20.90 -12.87
C GLU A 92 4.81 -21.72 -13.41
N SER A 93 3.60 -21.15 -13.46
CA SER A 93 2.39 -21.89 -13.89
C SER A 93 1.97 -21.56 -15.31
N MET A 94 1.92 -22.58 -16.16
CA MET A 94 1.39 -22.48 -17.52
C MET A 94 -0.11 -22.13 -17.55
N MET A 95 -0.84 -22.36 -16.46
CA MET A 95 -2.28 -22.11 -16.36
C MET A 95 -2.61 -20.77 -15.70
N TYR A 96 -1.61 -20.02 -15.25
CA TYR A 96 -1.83 -18.77 -14.52
C TYR A 96 -2.64 -17.77 -15.35
N GLY A 97 -2.32 -17.57 -16.63
CA GLY A 97 -3.05 -16.63 -17.48
C GLY A 97 -4.57 -16.89 -17.56
N ARG A 98 -4.97 -18.16 -17.69
CA ARG A 98 -6.39 -18.55 -17.69
C ARG A 98 -7.04 -18.30 -16.32
N TRP A 99 -6.37 -18.68 -15.24
CA TRP A 99 -6.87 -18.47 -13.89
C TRP A 99 -6.97 -16.97 -13.56
N TRP A 100 -5.95 -16.19 -13.94
CA TRP A 100 -5.86 -14.75 -13.78
C TRP A 100 -7.03 -14.05 -14.47
N GLY A 101 -7.30 -14.38 -15.74
CA GLY A 101 -8.47 -13.90 -16.47
C GLY A 101 -9.80 -14.21 -15.77
N ALA A 102 -9.97 -15.43 -15.26
CA ALA A 102 -11.16 -15.83 -14.52
C ALA A 102 -11.31 -15.13 -13.16
N LYS A 103 -10.24 -14.53 -12.62
CA LYS A 103 -10.23 -13.79 -11.34
C LYS A 103 -10.12 -12.28 -11.50
N LEU A 104 -10.14 -11.73 -12.72
CA LEU A 104 -10.09 -10.28 -12.97
C LEU A 104 -11.19 -9.49 -12.26
N TRP A 105 -12.32 -10.12 -11.95
CA TRP A 105 -13.38 -9.51 -11.14
C TRP A 105 -12.87 -8.98 -9.78
N THR A 106 -11.76 -9.50 -9.25
CA THR A 106 -11.17 -9.05 -7.97
C THR A 106 -10.57 -7.64 -8.03
N VAL A 107 -10.25 -7.12 -9.22
CA VAL A 107 -9.64 -5.78 -9.39
C VAL A 107 -10.61 -4.67 -9.01
N VAL A 108 -11.89 -4.81 -9.33
CA VAL A 108 -12.92 -3.80 -9.02
C VAL A 108 -13.10 -3.57 -7.50
N PRO A 109 -13.36 -4.60 -6.67
CA PRO A 109 -13.48 -4.40 -5.23
C PRO A 109 -12.15 -3.96 -4.60
N ALA A 110 -11.01 -4.37 -5.16
CA ALA A 110 -9.70 -3.88 -4.73
C ALA A 110 -9.58 -2.36 -4.92
N GLY A 111 -10.00 -1.84 -6.07
CA GLY A 111 -10.07 -0.39 -6.32
C GLY A 111 -10.96 0.35 -5.31
N ALA A 112 -12.11 -0.23 -4.95
CA ALA A 112 -13.01 0.36 -3.95
C ALA A 112 -12.37 0.42 -2.54
N VAL A 113 -11.72 -0.67 -2.10
CA VAL A 113 -10.99 -0.72 -0.83
C VAL A 113 -9.86 0.32 -0.80
N THR A 114 -9.09 0.42 -1.89
CA THR A 114 -8.04 1.44 -2.03
C THR A 114 -8.61 2.84 -1.98
N ALA A 115 -9.68 3.13 -2.72
CA ALA A 115 -10.31 4.45 -2.73
C ALA A 115 -10.80 4.85 -1.33
N GLN A 116 -11.43 3.91 -0.60
CA GLN A 116 -11.89 4.14 0.77
C GLN A 116 -10.74 4.47 1.72
N TYR A 117 -9.63 3.73 1.62
CA TYR A 117 -8.43 4.02 2.40
C TYR A 117 -7.84 5.38 2.05
N LEU A 118 -7.71 5.70 0.77
CA LEU A 118 -7.17 6.99 0.31
C LEU A 118 -8.04 8.19 0.74
N GLN A 119 -9.34 8.02 0.96
CA GLN A 119 -10.17 9.10 1.52
C GLN A 119 -9.72 9.53 2.92
N THR A 120 -9.12 8.63 3.71
CA THR A 120 -8.66 8.95 5.07
C THR A 120 -7.58 10.04 5.08
N PHE A 121 -6.77 10.12 4.01
CA PHE A 121 -5.71 11.13 3.88
C PHE A 121 -6.23 12.56 3.75
N LYS A 122 -7.51 12.73 3.37
CA LYS A 122 -8.14 14.06 3.38
C LYS A 122 -8.25 14.62 4.79
N ASP A 123 -8.58 13.75 5.75
CA ASP A 123 -8.75 14.13 7.15
C ASP A 123 -7.45 14.01 7.97
N TYR A 124 -6.53 13.16 7.49
CA TYR A 124 -5.26 12.80 8.13
C TYR A 124 -4.14 12.76 7.08
N PRO A 125 -3.68 13.93 6.58
CA PRO A 125 -2.64 13.98 5.57
C PRO A 125 -1.31 13.38 6.06
N PRO A 126 -0.41 12.95 5.15
CA PRO A 126 0.89 12.43 5.53
C PRO A 126 1.65 13.42 6.41
N SER A 127 2.20 12.95 7.52
CA SER A 127 2.92 13.81 8.47
C SER A 127 4.35 14.15 8.02
N GLN A 128 4.87 13.44 7.02
CA GLN A 128 6.21 13.60 6.48
C GLN A 128 6.16 13.52 4.95
N ALA A 129 7.02 14.29 4.31
CA ALA A 129 7.30 14.11 2.89
C ALA A 129 7.95 12.74 2.66
N VAL A 130 7.69 12.20 1.48
CA VAL A 130 8.28 10.94 1.05
C VAL A 130 9.80 11.10 0.92
N GLY A 131 10.56 10.14 1.43
CA GLY A 131 12.00 10.10 1.20
C GLY A 131 12.31 9.70 -0.24
N SER A 132 13.32 10.32 -0.85
CA SER A 132 13.79 9.94 -2.18
C SER A 132 15.31 9.76 -2.16
N PHE A 133 15.77 8.68 -2.79
CA PHE A 133 17.20 8.48 -3.11
C PHE A 133 17.57 9.02 -4.50
N ASN A 134 16.57 9.47 -5.28
CA ASN A 134 16.77 10.01 -6.62
C ASN A 134 16.99 11.52 -6.57
N VAL A 135 17.91 11.98 -7.42
CA VAL A 135 18.26 13.40 -7.58
C VAL A 135 17.06 14.21 -8.09
N ASP A 136 16.12 13.60 -8.80
CA ASP A 136 14.92 14.25 -9.33
C ASP A 136 14.13 15.00 -8.24
N HIS A 137 13.98 14.41 -7.05
CA HIS A 137 13.29 15.07 -5.94
C HIS A 137 14.07 16.28 -5.41
N MET A 138 15.40 16.19 -5.39
CA MET A 138 16.26 17.34 -5.03
C MET A 138 16.16 18.45 -6.09
N MET A 139 16.04 18.07 -7.37
CA MET A 139 15.85 19.02 -8.46
C MET A 139 14.49 19.69 -8.41
N GLU A 140 13.41 18.95 -8.14
CA GLU A 140 12.07 19.51 -7.93
C GLU A 140 12.06 20.54 -6.79
N GLN A 141 12.64 20.20 -5.64
CA GLN A 141 12.77 21.12 -4.51
C GLN A 141 13.58 22.37 -4.86
N LEU A 142 14.67 22.21 -5.62
CA LEU A 142 15.48 23.33 -6.09
C LEU A 142 14.69 24.21 -7.07
N THR A 143 13.97 23.62 -8.01
CA THR A 143 13.13 24.34 -8.97
C THR A 143 12.00 25.10 -8.28
N GLU A 144 11.30 24.48 -7.32
CA GLU A 144 10.29 25.18 -6.51
C GLU A 144 10.90 26.35 -5.72
N PHE A 145 12.08 26.15 -5.15
CA PHE A 145 12.81 27.20 -4.45
C PHE A 145 13.18 28.37 -5.37
N LEU A 146 13.70 28.09 -6.58
CA LEU A 146 14.05 29.12 -7.56
C LEU A 146 12.81 29.87 -8.08
N HIS A 147 11.73 29.15 -8.40
CA HIS A 147 10.45 29.75 -8.78
C HIS A 147 9.86 30.65 -7.68
N SER A 148 9.97 30.25 -6.40
CA SER A 148 9.52 31.09 -5.27
C SER A 148 10.31 32.40 -5.14
N ARG A 149 11.51 32.48 -5.77
CA ARG A 149 12.38 33.67 -5.82
C ARG A 149 12.34 34.41 -7.15
N GLY A 150 11.46 34.01 -8.08
CA GLY A 150 11.29 34.67 -9.38
C GLY A 150 12.46 34.43 -10.35
N GLN A 151 13.19 33.32 -10.21
CA GLN A 151 14.17 32.84 -11.18
C GLN A 151 13.64 31.61 -11.92
#